data_AF-A0A7R9YB31-F1
#
_entry.id   AF-A0A7R9YB31-F1
#
_cell.length_a   1.000
_cell.length_b   1.000
_cell.length_c   1.000
_cell.angle_alpha   90.00
_cell.angle_beta   90.00
_cell.angle_gamma   90.00
#
_symmetry.space_group_name_H-M   'P 1'
#
loop_
_entity.id
_entity.type
_entity.pdbx_description
1 polymer ?
#
loop_
_entity_poly.entity_id
_entity_poly.type
_entity_poly.pdbx_seq_one_letter_code
_entity_poly.pdbx_strand_id
1 'polypeptide(L)'
;ATSDPSAATSRNTLYWSGNNIIQTVGSGVALFEDASCSGKDALSFVTVDPQLVLQPTEPDQNSLFMDPKPLAGGNSFIGVDTPISTNVDNTAETFFETTDYKGAFPSNGAGNWLVGTSWLDANARTPTDVDGILTCGDLFSDTTFRSEDIILLTCQTFVKGGATLTIEAGTTIMAYRD
;
A
#
# COMPACT_ATOMS: atom_id res chain seq x y z
N ALA A 1 9.40 -12.56 19.25
CA ALA A 1 9.89 -11.75 18.12
C ALA A 1 11.01 -10.85 18.64
N THR A 2 12.06 -10.62 17.85
CA THR A 2 13.08 -9.61 18.16
C THR A 2 12.79 -8.36 17.33
N SER A 3 13.02 -7.18 17.91
CA SER A 3 12.90 -5.89 17.22
C SER A 3 14.18 -5.47 16.49
N ASP A 4 15.26 -6.23 16.70
CA ASP A 4 16.53 -6.10 15.99
C ASP A 4 16.82 -7.42 15.27
N PRO A 5 16.93 -7.41 13.93
CA PRO A 5 17.14 -8.64 13.19
C PRO A 5 18.58 -9.15 13.37
N SER A 6 19.54 -8.27 13.70
CA SER A 6 20.95 -8.63 13.98
C SER A 6 21.13 -9.26 15.37
N ALA A 7 20.17 -9.07 16.28
CA ALA A 7 20.14 -9.68 17.60
C ALA A 7 19.50 -11.08 17.63
N ALA A 8 19.05 -11.61 16.48
CA ALA A 8 18.43 -12.92 16.40
C ALA A 8 19.46 -14.05 16.57
N THR A 9 19.67 -14.50 17.81
CA THR A 9 20.63 -15.57 18.14
C THR A 9 20.05 -16.99 17.99
N SER A 10 18.80 -17.14 17.53
CA SER A 10 18.12 -18.44 17.41
C SER A 10 17.41 -18.64 16.07
N ARG A 11 17.52 -19.86 15.54
CA ARG A 11 16.67 -20.36 14.43
C ARG A 11 15.20 -20.36 14.86
N ASN A 12 14.28 -20.19 13.90
CA ASN A 12 12.82 -20.10 14.12
C ASN A 12 12.33 -18.81 14.81
N THR A 13 12.98 -17.68 14.53
CA THR A 13 12.54 -16.37 15.03
C THR A 13 11.81 -15.60 13.92
N LEU A 14 10.60 -15.11 14.21
CA LEU A 14 9.97 -14.08 13.39
C LEU A 14 10.50 -12.71 13.84
N TYR A 15 11.12 -11.99 12.90
CA TYR A 15 11.48 -10.59 13.09
C TYR A 15 10.23 -9.72 12.99
N TRP A 16 10.11 -8.72 13.87
CA TRP A 16 9.03 -7.74 13.82
C TRP A 16 9.58 -6.34 14.01
N SER A 17 9.45 -5.51 12.97
CA SER A 17 9.83 -4.11 13.04
C SER A 17 8.75 -3.27 13.71
N GLY A 18 9.18 -2.32 14.53
CA GLY A 18 8.31 -1.26 15.06
C GLY A 18 7.78 -0.31 13.97
N ASN A 19 8.39 -0.32 12.79
CA ASN A 19 7.99 0.49 11.65
C ASN A 19 6.88 -0.16 10.81
N ASN A 20 6.44 -1.38 11.13
CA ASN A 20 5.27 -1.99 10.50
C ASN A 20 4.05 -1.07 10.65
N ILE A 21 3.29 -0.88 9.57
CA ILE A 21 2.06 -0.06 9.59
C ILE A 21 0.86 -0.98 9.75
N ILE A 22 0.01 -0.70 10.73
CA ILE A 22 -1.25 -1.41 10.95
C ILE A 22 -2.35 -0.38 11.13
N GLN A 23 -3.20 -0.29 10.11
CA GLN A 23 -4.39 0.55 10.11
C GLN A 23 -5.62 -0.32 10.29
N THR A 24 -6.45 0.02 11.28
CA THR A 24 -7.63 -0.77 11.62
C THR A 24 -8.85 0.10 11.74
N VAL A 25 -9.99 -0.40 11.27
CA VAL A 25 -11.30 0.16 11.61
C VAL A 25 -11.77 -0.44 12.94
N GLY A 26 -11.96 0.40 13.97
CA GLY A 26 -12.40 -0.02 15.31
C GLY A 26 -11.31 0.00 16.40
N SER A 27 -11.67 -0.41 17.62
CA SER A 27 -10.76 -0.38 18.77
C SER A 27 -10.01 -1.71 18.96
N GLY A 28 -8.68 -1.66 18.85
CA GLY A 28 -7.73 -2.65 19.34
C GLY A 28 -7.53 -3.85 18.43
N VAL A 29 -6.38 -3.94 17.75
CA VAL A 29 -5.90 -5.20 17.17
C VAL A 29 -5.06 -5.95 18.19
N ALA A 30 -5.51 -7.15 18.53
CA ALA A 30 -4.63 -8.16 19.09
C ALA A 30 -3.83 -8.77 17.93
N LEU A 31 -2.56 -8.41 17.79
CA LEU A 31 -1.68 -8.98 16.75
C LEU A 31 -1.60 -10.51 16.85
N PHE A 32 -1.70 -11.02 18.07
CA PHE A 32 -1.73 -12.45 18.37
C PHE A 32 -2.84 -12.69 19.38
N GLU A 33 -3.84 -13.46 18.99
CA GLU A 33 -5.00 -13.80 19.84
C GLU A 33 -4.69 -14.91 20.85
N ASP A 34 -3.61 -15.67 20.63
CA ASP A 34 -3.18 -16.72 21.55
C ASP A 34 -2.47 -16.14 22.77
N ALA A 35 -3.10 -16.29 23.93
CA ALA A 35 -2.57 -15.86 25.22
C ALA A 35 -1.26 -16.58 25.60
N SER A 36 -0.94 -17.72 24.98
CA SER A 36 0.30 -18.46 25.21
C SER A 36 1.52 -17.82 24.54
N CYS A 37 1.32 -16.88 23.60
CA CYS A 37 2.39 -16.15 22.93
C CYS A 37 3.08 -15.16 23.88
N SER A 38 4.17 -15.59 24.50
CA SER A 38 5.05 -14.71 25.28
C SER A 38 5.64 -13.59 24.40
N GLY A 39 5.66 -12.35 24.91
CA GLY A 39 6.22 -11.19 24.22
C GLY A 39 5.33 -10.54 23.15
N LYS A 40 4.09 -11.01 22.96
CA LYS A 40 3.13 -10.41 22.01
C LYS A 40 2.81 -8.94 22.31
N ASP A 41 2.81 -8.57 23.60
CA ASP A 41 2.50 -7.21 24.05
C ASP A 41 3.70 -6.25 23.93
N ALA A 42 4.88 -6.77 23.60
CA ALA A 42 6.10 -5.98 23.39
C ALA A 42 6.30 -5.55 21.92
N LEU A 43 5.40 -5.96 21.03
CA LEU A 43 5.44 -5.58 19.63
C LEU A 43 4.87 -4.18 19.43
N SER A 44 5.63 -3.33 18.76
CA SER A 44 5.20 -1.99 18.36
C SER A 44 4.89 -1.93 16.87
N PHE A 45 4.05 -0.97 16.47
CA PHE A 45 3.72 -0.68 15.08
C PHE A 45 3.28 0.78 14.97
N VAL A 46 3.26 1.30 13.76
CA VAL A 46 2.77 2.63 13.43
C VAL A 46 1.28 2.54 13.08
N THR A 47 0.44 3.27 13.81
CA THR A 47 -1.00 3.35 13.54
C THR A 47 -1.31 4.56 12.67
N VAL A 48 -1.15 4.39 11.37
CA VAL A 48 -1.47 5.40 10.36
C VAL A 48 -2.00 4.69 9.11
N ASP A 49 -2.81 5.37 8.30
CA ASP A 49 -3.16 4.89 6.98
C ASP A 49 -1.87 4.69 6.15
N PRO A 50 -1.55 3.47 5.66
CA PRO A 50 -0.37 3.23 4.83
C PRO A 50 -0.39 3.98 3.49
N GLN A 51 -1.54 4.56 3.10
CA GLN A 51 -1.78 5.24 1.83
C GLN A 51 -1.45 4.31 0.67
N LEU A 52 -2.22 3.23 0.54
CA LEU A 52 -2.14 2.35 -0.62
C LEU A 52 -2.91 2.97 -1.80
N VAL A 53 -2.58 2.56 -3.02
CA VAL A 53 -3.16 3.11 -4.24
C VAL A 53 -4.68 2.96 -4.21
N LEU A 54 -5.22 1.75 -4.15
CA LEU A 54 -6.67 1.55 -4.10
C LEU A 54 -7.04 0.45 -3.15
N GLN A 55 -6.97 0.76 -1.86
CA GLN A 55 -7.45 -0.15 -0.83
C GLN A 55 -8.83 0.29 -0.33
N PRO A 56 -9.89 -0.51 -0.56
CA PRO A 56 -11.17 -0.30 0.11
C PRO A 56 -10.98 -0.35 1.63
N THR A 57 -11.75 0.46 2.37
CA THR A 57 -11.71 0.46 3.85
C THR A 57 -12.07 -0.91 4.44
N GLU A 58 -13.00 -1.62 3.79
CA GLU A 58 -13.44 -2.96 4.17
C GLU A 58 -13.41 -3.85 2.92
N PRO A 59 -12.24 -4.40 2.57
CA PRO A 59 -12.15 -5.25 1.40
C PRO A 59 -12.87 -6.57 1.65
N ASP A 60 -13.74 -6.93 0.72
CA ASP A 60 -14.52 -8.16 0.72
C ASP A 60 -14.58 -8.78 -0.69
N GLN A 61 -15.30 -9.88 -0.83
CA GLN A 61 -15.49 -10.56 -2.12
C GLN A 61 -16.25 -9.73 -3.17
N ASN A 62 -16.94 -8.65 -2.76
CA ASN A 62 -17.71 -7.77 -3.64
C ASN A 62 -16.95 -6.48 -3.96
N SER A 63 -15.77 -6.28 -3.39
CA SER A 63 -14.93 -5.13 -3.63
C SER A 63 -14.61 -5.02 -5.11
N LEU A 64 -15.03 -3.90 -5.71
CA LEU A 64 -14.97 -3.73 -7.16
C LEU A 64 -13.53 -3.75 -7.66
N PHE A 65 -12.64 -3.07 -6.95
CA PHE A 65 -11.21 -2.99 -7.23
C PHE A 65 -10.38 -3.04 -5.96
N MET A 66 -9.17 -3.56 -6.08
CA MET A 66 -8.13 -3.52 -5.06
C MET A 66 -6.77 -3.33 -5.71
N ASP A 67 -6.04 -2.32 -5.26
CA ASP A 67 -4.62 -2.14 -5.55
C ASP A 67 -3.87 -1.94 -4.22
N PRO A 68 -3.20 -3.00 -3.71
CA PRO A 68 -2.48 -2.94 -2.44
C PRO A 68 -1.05 -2.37 -2.58
N LYS A 69 -0.67 -1.86 -3.76
CA LYS A 69 0.62 -1.18 -3.92
C LYS A 69 0.68 0.11 -3.09
N PRO A 70 1.85 0.49 -2.56
CA PRO A 70 2.00 1.75 -1.83
C PRO A 70 1.89 2.95 -2.78
N LEU A 71 1.18 4.00 -2.37
CA LEU A 71 1.13 5.28 -3.09
C LEU A 71 2.48 6.01 -2.92
N ALA A 72 3.11 6.38 -4.04
CA ALA A 72 4.40 7.05 -4.05
C ALA A 72 4.40 8.31 -3.15
N GLY A 73 5.39 8.41 -2.25
CA GLY A 73 5.50 9.51 -1.29
C GLY A 73 4.53 9.44 -0.10
N GLY A 74 3.68 8.41 -0.02
CA GLY A 74 2.79 8.18 1.12
C GLY A 74 3.49 7.59 2.34
N ASN A 75 2.72 7.32 3.40
CA ASN A 75 3.24 6.83 4.68
C ASN A 75 4.04 5.51 4.58
N SER A 76 3.76 4.67 3.58
CA SER A 76 4.55 3.46 3.31
C SER A 76 6.03 3.75 2.99
N PHE A 77 6.38 4.96 2.54
CA PHE A 77 7.76 5.39 2.25
C PHE A 77 8.49 6.00 3.45
N ILE A 78 7.82 6.17 4.60
CA ILE A 78 8.39 6.85 5.77
C ILE A 78 8.96 5.84 6.77
N GLY A 79 10.25 5.95 7.12
CA GLY A 79 10.88 5.12 8.16
C GLY A 79 11.06 3.66 7.72
N VAL A 80 11.49 3.42 6.49
CA VAL A 80 11.70 2.07 5.93
C VAL A 80 12.91 1.41 6.58
N ASP A 81 12.78 0.12 6.91
CA ASP A 81 13.84 -0.63 7.56
C ASP A 81 15.00 -0.86 6.59
N THR A 82 16.22 -0.84 7.13
CA THR A 82 17.39 -1.28 6.38
C THR A 82 17.47 -2.81 6.47
N PRO A 83 17.44 -3.53 5.35
CA PRO A 83 17.59 -4.99 5.36
C PRO A 83 18.91 -5.39 6.02
N ILE A 84 18.90 -6.59 6.62
CA ILE A 84 20.15 -7.23 7.04
C ILE A 84 21.08 -7.36 5.84
N SER A 85 22.33 -6.93 6.00
CA SER A 85 23.36 -7.04 4.97
C SER A 85 24.25 -8.28 5.11
N THR A 86 24.07 -9.08 6.17
CA THR A 86 24.90 -10.25 6.49
C THR A 86 24.08 -11.42 7.02
N ASN A 87 24.34 -12.65 6.56
CA ASN A 87 23.65 -13.83 7.11
C ASN A 87 24.18 -14.31 8.46
N VAL A 88 23.60 -15.42 8.91
CA VAL A 88 24.04 -16.18 10.09
C VAL A 88 25.51 -16.58 10.05
N ASP A 89 26.10 -16.72 8.86
CA ASP A 89 27.51 -17.02 8.65
C ASP A 89 28.38 -15.76 8.51
N ASN A 90 27.81 -14.57 8.74
CA ASN A 90 28.43 -13.25 8.63
C ASN A 90 29.04 -12.96 7.25
N THR A 91 28.44 -13.52 6.21
CA THR A 91 28.78 -13.27 4.81
C THR A 91 27.76 -12.33 4.18
N ALA A 92 28.18 -11.54 3.19
CA ALA A 92 27.31 -10.59 2.51
C ALA A 92 26.09 -11.31 1.93
N GLU A 93 24.90 -10.84 2.27
CA GLU A 93 23.64 -11.40 1.76
C GLU A 93 23.18 -10.66 0.52
N THR A 94 22.85 -11.41 -0.53
CA THR A 94 22.37 -10.88 -1.82
C THR A 94 20.98 -11.40 -2.18
N PHE A 95 20.33 -12.15 -1.29
CA PHE A 95 19.02 -12.73 -1.58
C PHE A 95 17.90 -11.69 -1.65
N PHE A 96 18.00 -10.59 -0.90
CA PHE A 96 17.01 -9.52 -0.88
C PHE A 96 17.54 -8.27 -1.57
N GLU A 97 16.67 -7.62 -2.34
CA GLU A 97 16.89 -6.27 -2.85
C GLU A 97 16.27 -5.25 -1.88
N THR A 98 16.95 -4.13 -1.67
CA THR A 98 16.47 -3.05 -0.81
C THR A 98 15.46 -2.17 -1.54
N THR A 99 14.34 -1.86 -0.90
CA THR A 99 13.32 -0.92 -1.39
C THR A 99 13.21 0.29 -0.48
N ASP A 100 12.63 1.38 -0.98
CA ASP A 100 12.37 2.63 -0.24
C ASP A 100 10.91 2.74 0.23
N TYR A 101 10.18 1.63 0.24
CA TYR A 101 8.81 1.50 0.74
C TYR A 101 8.62 0.22 1.56
N LYS A 102 7.59 0.22 2.41
CA LYS A 102 7.09 -0.95 3.16
C LYS A 102 6.07 -1.74 2.36
N GLY A 103 6.03 -3.05 2.59
CA GLY A 103 5.01 -3.95 2.08
C GLY A 103 5.55 -4.94 1.04
N ALA A 104 4.68 -5.88 0.66
CA ALA A 104 5.01 -6.96 -0.28
C ALA A 104 4.77 -6.57 -1.76
N PHE A 105 4.05 -5.49 -1.99
CA PHE A 105 3.73 -5.01 -3.33
C PHE A 105 4.70 -3.92 -3.72
N PRO A 106 5.24 -3.95 -4.94
CA PRO A 106 6.18 -2.94 -5.35
C PRO A 106 5.49 -1.60 -5.55
N SER A 107 6.27 -0.51 -5.55
CA SER A 107 5.74 0.78 -5.96
C SER A 107 5.20 0.72 -7.39
N ASN A 108 4.36 1.70 -7.70
CA ASN A 108 3.87 1.93 -9.06
C ASN A 108 4.98 1.89 -10.13
N GLY A 109 4.66 1.32 -11.29
CA GLY A 109 5.58 1.11 -12.42
C GLY A 109 6.51 -0.12 -12.35
N ALA A 110 6.66 -0.80 -11.21
CA ALA A 110 7.53 -1.97 -11.05
C ALA A 110 6.81 -3.34 -11.23
N GLY A 111 5.54 -3.31 -11.62
CA GLY A 111 4.72 -4.48 -11.95
C GLY A 111 4.04 -5.11 -10.72
N ASN A 112 2.72 -5.25 -10.78
CA ASN A 112 1.96 -5.89 -9.71
C ASN A 112 1.99 -7.43 -9.85
N TRP A 113 2.61 -8.14 -8.90
CA TRP A 113 2.73 -9.60 -8.97
C TRP A 113 1.37 -10.34 -8.88
N LEU A 114 0.28 -9.67 -8.51
CA LEU A 114 -1.08 -10.22 -8.60
C LEU A 114 -1.54 -10.42 -10.05
N VAL A 115 -0.94 -9.70 -11.01
CA VAL A 115 -1.24 -9.81 -12.44
C VAL A 115 -0.81 -11.18 -12.95
N GLY A 116 -1.73 -11.88 -13.62
CA GLY A 116 -1.54 -13.23 -14.16
C GLY A 116 -1.48 -14.37 -13.13
N THR A 117 -1.49 -14.07 -11.82
CA THR A 117 -1.30 -15.08 -10.77
C THR A 117 -2.47 -15.17 -9.78
N SER A 118 -3.36 -14.18 -9.76
CA SER A 118 -4.41 -14.06 -8.75
C SER A 118 -5.82 -14.16 -9.33
N TRP A 119 -6.78 -14.57 -8.50
CA TRP A 119 -8.21 -14.47 -8.82
C TRP A 119 -8.63 -13.03 -9.10
N LEU A 120 -8.01 -12.06 -8.40
CA LEU A 120 -8.28 -10.65 -8.59
C LEU A 120 -7.99 -10.23 -10.03
N ASP A 121 -6.82 -10.58 -10.56
CA ASP A 121 -6.46 -10.28 -11.95
C ASP A 121 -7.39 -11.00 -12.95
N ALA A 122 -7.65 -12.30 -12.73
CA ALA A 122 -8.55 -13.08 -13.60
C ALA A 122 -9.98 -12.52 -13.69
N ASN A 123 -10.39 -11.71 -12.72
CA ASN A 123 -11.70 -11.08 -12.65
C ASN A 123 -11.64 -9.54 -12.81
N ALA A 124 -10.52 -9.01 -13.33
CA ALA A 124 -10.29 -7.58 -13.55
C ALA A 124 -10.53 -6.73 -12.28
N ARG A 125 -10.16 -7.27 -11.11
CA ARG A 125 -10.25 -6.62 -9.79
C ARG A 125 -8.96 -5.93 -9.38
N THR A 126 -7.82 -6.24 -10.02
CA THR A 126 -6.62 -5.43 -9.93
C THR A 126 -6.60 -4.42 -11.08
N PRO A 127 -6.57 -3.12 -10.78
CA PRO A 127 -6.25 -2.13 -11.79
C PRO A 127 -4.95 -2.47 -12.52
N THR A 128 -4.97 -2.43 -13.84
CA THR A 128 -3.75 -2.61 -14.64
C THR A 128 -2.92 -1.34 -14.52
N ASP A 129 -1.75 -1.43 -13.85
CA ASP A 129 -0.72 -0.38 -13.67
C ASP A 129 -1.17 1.05 -14.02
N VAL A 130 -2.19 1.54 -13.31
CA VAL A 130 -2.69 2.90 -13.48
C VAL A 130 -1.92 3.78 -12.54
N ASP A 131 -0.76 4.23 -13.02
CA ASP A 131 -0.01 5.33 -12.44
C ASP A 131 -0.80 6.62 -12.72
N GLY A 132 -1.78 6.92 -11.86
CA GLY A 132 -2.66 8.07 -12.05
C GLY A 132 -3.08 8.77 -10.77
N ILE A 133 -3.46 10.04 -10.90
CA ILE A 133 -4.04 10.84 -9.83
C ILE A 133 -5.44 10.29 -9.55
N LEU A 134 -5.57 9.66 -8.38
CA LEU A 134 -6.83 9.12 -7.90
C LEU A 134 -7.80 10.25 -7.61
N THR A 135 -8.97 10.20 -8.24
CA THR A 135 -10.02 11.19 -8.06
C THR A 135 -11.34 10.50 -7.75
N CYS A 136 -12.02 10.96 -6.71
CA CYS A 136 -13.32 10.48 -6.28
C CYS A 136 -14.05 11.56 -5.47
N GLY A 137 -15.37 11.60 -5.57
CA GLY A 137 -16.23 12.43 -4.72
C GLY A 137 -16.42 13.87 -5.22
N ASP A 138 -16.68 14.77 -4.29
CA ASP A 138 -17.06 16.15 -4.58
C ASP A 138 -15.82 17.07 -4.73
N LEU A 139 -15.72 17.78 -5.85
CA LEU A 139 -14.74 18.84 -6.08
C LEU A 139 -15.34 20.19 -5.65
N PHE A 140 -14.88 20.71 -4.50
CA PHE A 140 -15.35 21.98 -3.92
C PHE A 140 -14.53 23.21 -4.35
N SER A 141 -13.38 23.01 -4.98
CA SER A 141 -12.48 24.07 -5.43
C SER A 141 -12.08 23.86 -6.89
N ASP A 142 -11.66 24.94 -7.53
CA ASP A 142 -11.10 24.88 -8.88
C ASP A 142 -9.97 23.85 -8.95
N THR A 143 -10.09 22.93 -9.89
CA THR A 143 -9.17 21.79 -10.07
C THR A 143 -8.76 21.75 -11.54
N THR A 144 -7.49 21.46 -11.81
CA THR A 144 -6.99 21.30 -13.19
C THR A 144 -6.41 19.90 -13.34
N PHE A 145 -6.92 19.15 -14.30
CA PHE A 145 -6.28 17.93 -14.80
C PHE A 145 -5.40 18.32 -15.98
N ARG A 146 -4.10 18.09 -15.85
CA ARG A 146 -3.11 18.51 -16.83
C ARG A 146 -2.91 17.48 -17.92
N SER A 147 -2.31 17.89 -19.03
CA SER A 147 -2.09 17.01 -20.19
C SER A 147 -1.18 15.81 -19.88
N GLU A 148 -0.25 15.97 -18.95
CA GLU A 148 0.68 14.95 -18.45
C GLU A 148 0.07 14.04 -17.39
N ASP A 149 -1.11 14.39 -16.87
CA ASP A 149 -1.78 13.62 -15.83
C ASP A 149 -2.56 12.45 -16.45
N ILE A 150 -2.40 11.27 -15.84
CA ILE A 150 -3.37 10.19 -15.93
C ILE A 150 -4.31 10.34 -14.74
N ILE A 151 -5.58 10.60 -14.98
CA ILE A 151 -6.60 10.72 -13.93
C ILE A 151 -7.34 9.41 -13.82
N LEU A 152 -7.45 8.89 -12.61
CA LEU A 152 -8.16 7.64 -12.34
C LEU A 152 -9.39 7.93 -11.49
N LEU A 153 -10.57 7.83 -12.10
CA LEU A 153 -11.85 7.99 -11.42
C LEU A 153 -12.18 6.71 -10.66
N THR A 154 -12.03 6.75 -9.34
CA THR A 154 -12.20 5.57 -8.47
C THR A 154 -13.61 5.49 -7.89
N CYS A 155 -14.37 6.57 -8.01
CA CYS A 155 -15.82 6.63 -7.82
C CYS A 155 -16.42 7.75 -8.68
N GLN A 156 -17.73 8.00 -8.57
CA GLN A 156 -18.33 9.18 -9.20
C GLN A 156 -17.72 10.46 -8.65
N THR A 157 -17.25 11.32 -9.56
CA THR A 157 -16.68 12.62 -9.23
C THR A 157 -17.66 13.73 -9.65
N PHE A 158 -17.99 14.63 -8.74
CA PHE A 158 -18.95 15.71 -8.96
C PHE A 158 -18.31 17.08 -8.78
N VAL A 159 -18.42 17.94 -9.79
CA VAL A 159 -18.01 19.35 -9.67
C VAL A 159 -19.13 20.11 -8.95
N LYS A 160 -18.83 20.68 -7.78
CA LYS A 160 -19.83 21.42 -6.99
C LYS A 160 -19.98 22.84 -7.48
N GLY A 161 -21.14 23.42 -7.17
CA GLY A 161 -21.44 24.81 -7.56
C GLY A 161 -20.37 25.77 -7.03
N GLY A 162 -19.82 26.60 -7.92
CA GLY A 162 -18.74 27.54 -7.60
C GLY A 162 -17.32 27.01 -7.84
N ALA A 163 -17.17 25.72 -8.19
CA ALA A 163 -15.89 25.15 -8.62
C ALA A 163 -15.87 24.92 -10.15
N THR A 164 -14.68 24.98 -10.73
CA THR A 164 -14.41 24.68 -12.14
C THR A 164 -13.44 23.51 -12.23
N LEU A 165 -13.81 22.47 -12.99
CA LEU A 165 -12.86 21.45 -13.44
C LEU A 165 -12.34 21.83 -14.82
N THR A 166 -11.06 22.18 -14.90
CA THR A 166 -10.36 22.39 -16.17
C THR A 166 -9.67 21.10 -16.58
N ILE A 167 -9.94 20.62 -17.79
CA ILE A 167 -9.28 19.45 -18.38
C ILE A 167 -8.46 19.96 -19.55
N GLU A 168 -7.14 19.90 -19.44
CA GLU A 168 -6.25 20.31 -20.52
C GLU A 168 -6.36 19.33 -21.71
N ALA A 169 -6.09 19.84 -22.91
CA ALA A 169 -6.06 18.99 -24.09
C ALA A 169 -4.91 17.98 -23.96
N GLY A 170 -5.23 16.68 -24.08
CA GLY A 170 -4.27 15.60 -23.96
C GLY A 170 -4.34 14.82 -22.63
N THR A 171 -5.08 15.30 -21.64
CA THR A 171 -5.31 14.57 -20.39
C THR A 171 -5.92 13.19 -20.64
N THR A 172 -5.38 12.16 -20.00
CA THR A 172 -5.97 10.81 -20.01
C THR A 172 -6.84 10.63 -18.78
N ILE A 173 -8.13 10.39 -18.96
CA ILE A 173 -9.06 10.10 -17.86
C ILE A 173 -9.56 8.67 -18.01
N MET A 174 -9.29 7.86 -17.00
CA MET A 174 -9.70 6.47 -16.93
C MET A 174 -10.76 6.33 -15.84
N ALA A 175 -11.80 5.58 -16.14
CA ALA A 175 -12.77 5.11 -15.16
C ALA A 175 -12.76 3.60 -15.18
N TYR A 176 -12.99 3.01 -14.02
CA TYR A 176 -13.14 1.57 -13.96
C TYR A 176 -14.43 1.11 -14.63
N ARG A 177 -14.37 -0.08 -15.23
CA ARG A 177 -15.54 -0.79 -15.74
C ARG A 177 -16.51 -1.10 -14.59
N ASP A 178 -17.79 -0.92 -14.85
CA ASP A 178 -18.89 -1.26 -13.93
C ASP A 178 -19.07 -2.77 -13.72
#